data_AF-A0A554KWA6-F1
#
_entry.id   AF-A0A554KWA6-F1
#
_cell.length_a   1.000
_cell.length_b   1.000
_cell.length_c   1.000
_cell.angle_alpha   90.00
_cell.angle_beta   90.00
_cell.angle_gamma   90.00
#
_symmetry.space_group_name_H-M   'P 1'
#
loop_
_entity.id
_entity.type
_entity.pdbx_description
1 polymer ?
#
loop_
_entity_poly.entity_id
_entity_poly.type
_entity_poly.pdbx_seq_one_letter_code
_entity_poly.pdbx_strand_id
1 'polypeptide(L)'
;MSTRNSPKPGQSLGGGLVLLPSDAVPSSTESFSLYKAYSLADRAFWLEPGLVSDAMTRLNLLRMDDIHQLQVLTVAEISDTLNNLELPHRFLHKRLVHNLRAGALHGLIAKQCSLSEKEIAVGVLAECMHDNFTCAGGDSWKGINHQQTIFDEDDQFAEKIFRYYNPGWRWLCLKHGFNPEHTAQEMQEIVDGHGLRGQIHEIADTASYMLGDLAEIKKAHERVGGLKFQEIILASEDKDNKWDIWNHLKVEAGQLVATDRWVLENFLRLRVMLWKNLYQNPATKFLELLGREVVYPYLLSRKRIHLVELPKQTDTWLHNLVEQEMGLASGGWTRLDLLGGFPKLKSFRTWGEAREFEDYWYSLGAFTLVFSVKDFQKTKSKTDKYLINGLDGEVVAFKQACPTSAALIDEVARWSTSSSEPINVCWVENPIIPDNMRRAWEEARVLWQNRK
;
A
#
# COMPACT_ATOMS: atom_id res chain seq x y z
N MET A 1 -36.66 6.08 -8.89
CA MET A 1 -35.62 6.65 -8.01
C MET A 1 -35.65 5.89 -6.69
N SER A 2 -34.76 4.93 -6.50
CA SER A 2 -34.61 4.26 -5.21
C SER A 2 -34.01 5.26 -4.22
N THR A 3 -34.66 5.48 -3.09
CA THR A 3 -34.14 6.32 -2.01
C THR A 3 -32.83 5.70 -1.54
N ARG A 4 -31.70 6.37 -1.80
CA ARG A 4 -30.38 5.94 -1.31
C ARG A 4 -30.50 5.75 0.20
N ASN A 5 -30.31 4.52 0.68
CA ASN A 5 -30.16 4.24 2.11
C ASN A 5 -28.77 4.75 2.54
N SER A 6 -28.62 6.08 2.60
CA SER A 6 -27.42 6.69 3.14
C SER A 6 -27.30 6.28 4.61
N PRO A 7 -26.13 5.76 5.04
CA PRO A 7 -25.88 5.43 6.43
C PRO A 7 -26.16 6.63 7.34
N LYS A 8 -26.77 6.39 8.49
CA LYS A 8 -27.10 7.46 9.45
C LYS A 8 -25.90 7.73 10.35
N PRO A 9 -25.62 8.99 10.74
CA PRO A 9 -24.67 9.28 11.81
C PRO A 9 -24.98 8.47 13.07
N GLY A 10 -23.94 7.99 13.76
CA GLY A 10 -24.06 7.11 14.93
C GLY A 10 -24.36 5.65 14.60
N GLN A 11 -24.43 5.27 13.32
CA GLN A 11 -24.60 3.88 12.91
C GLN A 11 -23.32 3.08 13.18
N SER A 12 -23.45 2.02 13.98
CA SER A 12 -22.39 1.01 14.11
C SER A 12 -22.07 0.41 12.75
N LEU A 13 -20.77 0.31 12.44
CA LEU A 13 -20.22 -0.35 11.25
C LEU A 13 -19.70 -1.75 11.58
N GLY A 14 -19.84 -2.20 12.83
CA GLY A 14 -19.29 -3.47 13.33
C GLY A 14 -17.95 -3.29 14.02
N GLY A 15 -17.64 -4.23 14.93
CA GLY A 15 -16.36 -4.29 15.62
C GLY A 15 -15.98 -3.10 16.53
N GLY A 16 -16.92 -2.20 16.83
CA GLY A 16 -16.69 -0.96 17.57
C GLY A 16 -16.43 0.27 16.68
N LEU A 17 -16.41 0.12 15.35
CA LEU A 17 -16.37 1.26 14.44
C LEU A 17 -17.77 1.88 14.31
N VAL A 18 -17.86 3.21 14.32
CA VAL A 18 -19.14 3.93 14.17
C VAL A 18 -18.96 5.13 13.27
N LEU A 19 -19.92 5.34 12.37
CA LEU A 19 -19.92 6.47 11.46
C LEU A 19 -20.28 7.78 12.19
N LEU A 20 -19.49 8.83 11.97
CA LEU A 20 -19.73 10.17 12.50
C LEU A 20 -20.65 10.98 11.58
N PRO A 21 -21.36 12.00 12.13
CA PRO A 21 -22.01 13.01 11.32
C PRO A 21 -21.01 13.73 10.39
N SER A 22 -21.42 14.07 9.17
CA SER A 22 -20.62 14.82 8.20
C SER A 22 -20.05 16.12 8.77
N ASP A 23 -20.81 16.75 9.68
CA ASP A 23 -20.50 18.07 10.24
C ASP A 23 -19.71 17.96 11.56
N ALA A 24 -19.43 16.74 12.03
CA ALA A 24 -18.81 16.47 13.32
C ALA A 24 -17.32 16.13 13.23
N VAL A 25 -16.67 16.39 12.09
CA VAL A 25 -15.20 16.25 11.99
C VAL A 25 -14.57 17.29 12.92
N PRO A 26 -13.94 16.90 14.05
CA PRO A 26 -13.39 17.86 14.99
C PRO A 26 -12.25 18.63 14.31
N SER A 27 -12.28 19.96 14.39
CA SER A 27 -11.25 20.83 13.82
C SER A 27 -9.92 20.79 14.59
N SER A 28 -9.82 20.04 15.69
CA SER A 28 -8.63 19.92 16.52
C SER A 28 -8.34 18.47 16.93
N THR A 29 -7.10 18.06 16.72
CA THR A 29 -6.50 16.79 17.14
C THR A 29 -6.12 16.79 18.62
N GLU A 30 -7.01 17.22 19.52
CA GLU A 30 -6.75 17.12 20.96
C GLU A 30 -7.07 15.71 21.47
N SER A 31 -6.11 15.21 22.25
CA SER A 31 -5.88 13.81 22.58
C SER A 31 -6.99 13.18 23.42
N PHE A 32 -7.75 12.28 22.82
CA PHE A 32 -8.30 11.11 23.52
C PHE A 32 -7.68 9.85 22.90
N SER A 33 -6.89 9.13 23.69
CA SER A 33 -5.93 8.10 23.26
C SER A 33 -6.52 6.87 22.56
N LEU A 34 -7.84 6.77 22.37
CA LEU A 34 -8.51 5.72 21.60
C LEU A 34 -9.63 6.23 20.67
N TYR A 35 -10.02 7.51 20.77
CA TYR A 35 -11.11 8.10 19.99
C TYR A 35 -10.53 9.02 18.92
N LYS A 36 -9.86 8.44 17.91
CA LYS A 36 -9.40 9.18 16.74
C LYS A 36 -10.55 9.24 15.71
N ALA A 37 -10.89 10.44 15.26
CA ALA A 37 -11.71 10.60 14.06
C ALA A 37 -10.84 10.30 12.84
N TYR A 38 -11.27 9.39 12.00
CA TYR A 38 -10.61 9.07 10.74
C TYR A 38 -11.49 9.54 9.59
N SER A 39 -10.95 10.34 8.68
CA SER A 39 -11.68 10.77 7.50
C SER A 39 -11.48 9.81 6.33
N LEU A 40 -12.54 9.59 5.56
CA LEU A 40 -12.54 8.90 4.27
C LEU A 40 -13.42 9.73 3.32
N ALA A 41 -12.77 10.48 2.42
CA ALA A 41 -13.45 11.48 1.60
C ALA A 41 -14.30 12.44 2.46
N ASP A 42 -15.62 12.40 2.33
CA ASP A 42 -16.62 13.23 3.03
C ASP A 42 -17.13 12.59 4.33
N ARG A 43 -16.63 11.42 4.72
CA ARG A 43 -17.06 10.69 5.91
C ARG A 43 -16.01 10.71 6.98
N ALA A 44 -16.44 10.64 8.23
CA ALA A 44 -15.56 10.33 9.35
C ALA A 44 -16.12 9.18 10.19
N PHE A 45 -15.25 8.47 10.90
CA PHE A 45 -15.64 7.43 11.84
C PHE A 45 -14.81 7.51 13.10
N TRP A 46 -15.37 7.04 14.23
CA TRP A 46 -14.64 6.83 15.48
C TRP A 46 -14.50 5.34 15.79
N LEU A 47 -13.60 5.03 16.73
CA LEU A 47 -13.43 3.70 17.28
C LEU A 47 -13.86 3.71 18.75
N GLU A 48 -14.87 2.92 19.08
CA GLU A 48 -15.30 2.64 20.44
C GLU A 48 -14.61 1.40 21.02
N PRO A 49 -14.59 1.24 22.36
CA PRO A 49 -14.21 -0.01 22.99
C PRO A 49 -15.03 -1.19 22.46
N GLY A 50 -14.35 -2.18 21.87
CA GLY A 50 -14.97 -3.34 21.25
C GLY A 50 -13.95 -4.29 20.62
N LEU A 51 -14.39 -5.03 19.61
CA LEU A 51 -13.60 -6.05 18.92
C LEU A 51 -12.29 -5.49 18.34
N VAL A 52 -12.35 -4.38 17.60
CA VAL A 52 -11.18 -3.79 16.94
C VAL A 52 -10.21 -3.19 17.96
N SER A 53 -10.69 -2.49 18.98
CA SER A 53 -9.82 -1.96 20.04
C SER A 53 -9.17 -3.08 20.88
N ASP A 54 -9.87 -4.20 21.07
CA ASP A 54 -9.29 -5.38 21.70
C ASP A 54 -8.24 -6.03 20.78
N ALA A 55 -8.48 -6.10 19.47
CA ALA A 55 -7.50 -6.60 18.50
C ALA A 55 -6.23 -5.73 18.46
N MET A 56 -6.38 -4.40 18.51
CA MET A 56 -5.29 -3.43 18.67
C MET A 56 -4.33 -3.78 19.80
N THR A 57 -4.87 -4.14 20.96
CA THR A 57 -4.06 -4.43 22.16
C THR A 57 -3.58 -5.88 22.21
N ARG A 58 -4.42 -6.84 21.80
CA ARG A 58 -4.15 -8.28 21.97
C ARG A 58 -3.39 -8.91 20.82
N LEU A 59 -3.54 -8.37 19.61
CA LEU A 59 -2.92 -8.89 18.38
C LEU A 59 -1.85 -7.94 17.81
N ASN A 60 -1.43 -6.97 18.63
CA ASN A 60 -0.40 -5.98 18.30
C ASN A 60 -0.70 -5.15 17.03
N LEU A 61 -1.97 -4.93 16.70
CA LEU A 61 -2.34 -4.13 15.53
C LEU A 61 -1.88 -2.66 15.65
N LEU A 62 -1.66 -2.14 16.87
CA LEU A 62 -1.06 -0.81 17.07
C LEU A 62 0.34 -0.67 16.47
N ARG A 63 1.08 -1.76 16.23
CA ARG A 63 2.36 -1.74 15.51
C ARG A 63 2.22 -1.08 14.13
N MET A 64 1.06 -1.18 13.50
CA MET A 64 0.80 -0.58 12.19
C MET A 64 0.80 0.96 12.21
N ASP A 65 0.77 1.60 13.38
CA ASP A 65 0.95 3.07 13.50
C ASP A 65 2.43 3.47 13.29
N ASP A 66 3.35 2.50 13.41
CA ASP A 66 4.78 2.66 13.17
C ASP A 66 5.23 2.02 11.84
N ILE A 67 4.29 1.62 10.98
CA ILE A 67 4.54 1.16 9.61
C ILE A 67 3.91 2.17 8.66
N HIS A 68 4.70 2.76 7.77
CA HIS A 68 4.18 3.70 6.77
C HIS A 68 3.49 2.93 5.64
N GLN A 69 2.39 3.48 5.12
CA GLN A 69 1.62 2.83 4.05
C GLN A 69 2.49 2.60 2.81
N LEU A 70 3.22 3.65 2.41
CA LEU A 70 4.11 3.67 1.24
C LEU A 70 5.59 3.55 1.63
N GLN A 71 5.88 3.03 2.83
CA GLN A 71 7.22 2.78 3.37
C GLN A 71 8.24 3.90 3.10
N VAL A 72 9.11 3.71 2.10
CA VAL A 72 10.19 4.64 1.71
C VAL A 72 10.01 5.20 0.29
N LEU A 73 8.83 5.07 -0.31
CA LEU A 73 8.49 5.79 -1.52
C LEU A 73 8.56 7.29 -1.29
N THR A 74 9.12 7.98 -2.28
CA THR A 74 9.45 9.39 -2.14
C THR A 74 8.34 10.29 -2.65
N VAL A 75 8.13 11.40 -1.94
CA VAL A 75 7.14 12.44 -2.31
C VAL A 75 7.52 13.22 -3.57
N ALA A 76 8.72 12.99 -4.07
CA ALA A 76 9.26 13.59 -5.27
C ALA A 76 9.87 12.51 -6.16
N GLU A 77 9.71 12.68 -7.46
CA GLU A 77 10.47 11.94 -8.46
C GLU A 77 11.91 12.47 -8.51
N ILE A 78 12.88 11.54 -8.47
CA ILE A 78 14.28 11.88 -8.72
C ILE A 78 14.43 12.41 -10.15
N SER A 79 15.13 13.53 -10.32
CA SER A 79 15.37 14.15 -11.62
C SER A 79 16.56 15.09 -11.57
N ASP A 80 17.12 15.42 -12.74
CA ASP A 80 18.30 16.28 -12.86
C ASP A 80 18.12 17.71 -12.31
N THR A 81 16.87 18.12 -12.07
CA THR A 81 16.52 19.47 -11.61
C THR A 81 16.06 19.50 -10.15
N LEU A 82 16.11 18.39 -9.43
CA LEU A 82 15.63 18.34 -8.04
C LEU A 82 16.60 19.10 -7.13
N ASN A 83 16.17 20.25 -6.61
CA ASN A 83 16.91 21.05 -5.63
C ASN A 83 15.98 21.45 -4.49
N ASN A 84 16.49 21.49 -3.26
CA ASN A 84 15.82 22.04 -2.06
C ASN A 84 14.46 21.41 -1.72
N LEU A 85 14.39 20.07 -1.64
CA LEU A 85 13.20 19.39 -1.15
C LEU A 85 13.12 19.51 0.39
N GLU A 86 11.94 19.88 0.91
CA GLU A 86 11.70 19.87 2.34
C GLU A 86 11.62 18.43 2.90
N LEU A 87 12.23 18.22 4.05
CA LEU A 87 12.22 16.93 4.75
C LEU A 87 10.89 16.67 5.47
N PRO A 88 10.50 15.40 5.65
CA PRO A 88 11.11 14.19 5.09
C PRO A 88 10.71 13.96 3.63
N HIS A 89 11.59 13.29 2.86
CA HIS A 89 11.37 13.05 1.43
C HIS A 89 10.43 11.86 1.14
N ARG A 90 9.62 11.43 2.11
CA ARG A 90 8.70 10.29 2.02
C ARG A 90 7.29 10.64 2.49
N PHE A 91 6.33 9.79 2.13
CA PHE A 91 4.97 9.87 2.66
C PHE A 91 4.91 9.46 4.14
N LEU A 92 4.00 10.06 4.91
CA LEU A 92 3.99 9.95 6.38
C LEU A 92 2.78 9.19 6.93
N HIS A 93 1.77 8.94 6.13
CA HIS A 93 0.60 8.20 6.56
C HIS A 93 0.92 6.75 6.89
N LYS A 94 0.15 6.21 7.83
CA LYS A 94 0.41 4.94 8.50
C LYS A 94 -0.56 3.87 8.04
N ARG A 95 -0.10 2.62 8.06
CA ARG A 95 -0.89 1.45 7.69
C ARG A 95 -2.05 1.21 8.66
N LEU A 96 -1.92 1.62 9.94
CA LEU A 96 -3.05 1.55 10.88
C LEU A 96 -4.27 2.34 10.40
N VAL A 97 -4.04 3.52 9.82
CA VAL A 97 -5.13 4.36 9.28
C VAL A 97 -5.81 3.67 8.10
N HIS A 98 -5.03 3.02 7.23
CA HIS A 98 -5.52 2.19 6.13
C HIS A 98 -6.39 1.04 6.65
N ASN A 99 -5.89 0.24 7.58
CA ASN A 99 -6.61 -0.91 8.14
C ASN A 99 -7.96 -0.53 8.75
N LEU A 100 -8.01 0.61 9.46
CA LEU A 100 -9.24 1.11 10.06
C LEU A 100 -10.23 1.65 9.02
N ARG A 101 -9.73 2.33 7.98
CA ARG A 101 -10.56 2.80 6.85
C ARG A 101 -11.12 1.63 6.06
N ALA A 102 -10.31 0.62 5.76
CA ALA A 102 -10.75 -0.62 5.12
C ALA A 102 -11.84 -1.30 5.96
N GLY A 103 -11.66 -1.43 7.28
CA GLY A 103 -12.67 -1.95 8.19
C GLY A 103 -13.98 -1.16 8.15
N ALA A 104 -13.91 0.17 8.21
CA ALA A 104 -15.10 1.03 8.13
C ALA A 104 -15.82 0.87 6.78
N LEU A 105 -15.08 0.80 5.68
CA LEU A 105 -15.61 0.57 4.33
C LEU A 105 -16.29 -0.79 4.21
N HIS A 106 -15.67 -1.85 4.71
CA HIS A 106 -16.27 -3.18 4.73
C HIS A 106 -17.58 -3.16 5.51
N GLY A 107 -17.59 -2.56 6.71
CA GLY A 107 -18.80 -2.42 7.52
C GLY A 107 -19.92 -1.67 6.79
N LEU A 108 -19.59 -0.58 6.09
CA LEU A 108 -20.54 0.19 5.28
C LEU A 108 -21.14 -0.66 4.14
N ILE A 109 -20.29 -1.31 3.35
CA ILE A 109 -20.70 -2.11 2.20
C ILE A 109 -21.51 -3.32 2.67
N ALA A 110 -21.05 -4.02 3.71
CA ALA A 110 -21.70 -5.19 4.27
C ALA A 110 -23.10 -4.86 4.83
N LYS A 111 -23.29 -3.70 5.46
CA LYS A 111 -24.62 -3.25 5.90
C LYS A 111 -25.54 -2.93 4.72
N GLN A 112 -25.03 -2.29 3.68
CA GLN A 112 -25.78 -2.06 2.44
C GLN A 112 -26.19 -3.39 1.77
N CYS A 113 -25.35 -4.42 1.92
CA CYS A 113 -25.59 -5.77 1.45
C CYS A 113 -26.44 -6.62 2.41
N SER A 114 -26.93 -6.06 3.53
CA SER A 114 -27.76 -6.74 4.53
C SER A 114 -27.13 -7.99 5.17
N LEU A 115 -25.80 -8.00 5.34
CA LEU A 115 -25.11 -9.07 6.08
C LEU A 115 -25.48 -9.01 7.57
N SER A 116 -25.40 -10.15 8.25
CA SER A 116 -25.64 -10.21 9.69
C SER A 116 -24.55 -9.46 10.48
N GLU A 117 -24.89 -8.95 11.68
CA GLU A 117 -23.92 -8.25 12.53
C GLU A 117 -22.68 -9.12 12.86
N LYS A 118 -22.85 -10.45 12.93
CA LYS A 118 -21.74 -11.39 13.12
C LYS A 118 -20.81 -11.42 11.90
N GLU A 119 -21.37 -11.55 10.70
CA GLU A 119 -20.61 -11.54 9.45
C GLU A 119 -19.88 -10.22 9.24
N ILE A 120 -20.55 -9.10 9.54
CA ILE A 120 -19.97 -7.76 9.51
C ILE A 120 -18.81 -7.65 10.49
N ALA A 121 -18.98 -8.11 11.74
CA ALA A 121 -17.91 -8.03 12.74
C ALA A 121 -16.67 -8.85 12.35
N VAL A 122 -16.85 -10.05 11.79
CA VAL A 122 -15.74 -10.87 11.27
C VAL A 122 -15.07 -10.19 10.07
N GLY A 123 -15.85 -9.65 9.14
CA GLY A 123 -15.33 -8.92 7.99
C GLY A 123 -14.53 -7.68 8.38
N VAL A 124 -15.06 -6.83 9.27
CA VAL A 124 -14.36 -5.68 9.83
C VAL A 124 -13.06 -6.09 10.51
N LEU A 125 -13.06 -7.18 11.28
CA LEU A 125 -11.85 -7.70 11.91
C LEU A 125 -10.83 -8.17 10.87
N ALA A 126 -11.28 -8.86 9.81
CA ALA A 126 -10.43 -9.27 8.68
C ALA A 126 -9.74 -8.06 8.06
N GLU A 127 -10.49 -7.02 7.70
CA GLU A 127 -9.90 -5.79 7.13
C GLU A 127 -8.94 -5.10 8.08
N CYS A 128 -9.26 -5.00 9.37
CA CYS A 128 -8.36 -4.34 10.30
C CYS A 128 -7.05 -5.12 10.48
N MET A 129 -7.06 -6.42 10.19
CA MET A 129 -5.94 -7.33 10.41
C MET A 129 -5.21 -7.77 9.13
N HIS A 130 -5.78 -7.60 7.93
CA HIS A 130 -5.22 -8.16 6.67
C HIS A 130 -3.74 -7.82 6.50
N ASP A 131 -3.41 -6.56 6.80
CA ASP A 131 -2.08 -6.00 6.68
C ASP A 131 -1.18 -6.18 7.92
N ASN A 132 -1.67 -6.81 9.00
CA ASN A 132 -0.98 -6.88 10.29
C ASN A 132 0.36 -7.63 10.24
N PHE A 133 0.57 -8.45 9.22
CA PHE A 133 1.82 -9.18 8.99
C PHE A 133 2.79 -8.46 8.05
N THR A 134 2.44 -7.26 7.57
CA THR A 134 3.37 -6.40 6.82
C THR A 134 4.64 -6.19 7.63
N CYS A 135 5.79 -6.55 7.05
CA CYS A 135 7.09 -6.38 7.68
C CYS A 135 7.49 -4.89 7.77
N ALA A 136 8.34 -4.54 8.73
CA ALA A 136 9.07 -3.26 8.67
C ALA A 136 9.78 -3.12 7.31
N GLY A 137 9.64 -2.00 6.61
CA GLY A 137 10.14 -1.84 5.23
C GLY A 137 9.23 -2.41 4.13
N GLY A 138 8.17 -3.12 4.50
CA GLY A 138 7.07 -3.57 3.63
C GLY A 138 7.50 -4.24 2.32
N ASP A 139 6.97 -3.75 1.20
CA ASP A 139 7.14 -4.38 -0.12
C ASP A 139 8.60 -4.43 -0.60
N SER A 140 9.48 -3.61 -0.01
CA SER A 140 10.93 -3.62 -0.28
C SER A 140 11.55 -5.02 -0.09
N TRP A 141 10.97 -5.85 0.77
CA TRP A 141 11.45 -7.21 1.04
C TRP A 141 11.01 -8.26 0.02
N LYS A 142 9.89 -8.05 -0.67
CA LYS A 142 9.29 -9.05 -1.58
C LYS A 142 10.21 -9.44 -2.74
N GLY A 143 11.20 -8.60 -3.08
CA GLY A 143 12.20 -8.87 -4.11
C GLY A 143 13.52 -9.51 -3.63
N ILE A 144 13.73 -9.70 -2.32
CA ILE A 144 15.06 -10.00 -1.75
C ILE A 144 15.32 -11.50 -1.59
N ASN A 145 14.30 -12.35 -1.74
CA ASN A 145 14.48 -13.79 -1.61
C ASN A 145 13.46 -14.56 -2.45
N HIS A 146 13.84 -15.73 -2.97
CA HIS A 146 12.93 -16.70 -3.59
C HIS A 146 11.94 -17.31 -2.56
N GLN A 147 12.13 -17.05 -1.27
CA GLN A 147 11.19 -17.39 -0.19
C GLN A 147 10.07 -16.35 -0.08
N GLN A 148 9.31 -16.17 -1.16
CA GLN A 148 8.23 -15.17 -1.28
C GLN A 148 7.17 -15.31 -0.17
N THR A 149 6.93 -16.52 0.32
CA THR A 149 5.86 -16.85 1.27
C THR A 149 6.00 -16.20 2.66
N ILE A 150 7.22 -15.86 3.09
CA ILE A 150 7.41 -15.21 4.42
C ILE A 150 7.00 -13.73 4.38
N PHE A 151 7.15 -13.08 3.22
CA PHE A 151 6.91 -11.65 3.04
C PHE A 151 5.56 -11.32 2.42
N ASP A 152 4.87 -12.32 1.87
CA ASP A 152 3.50 -12.19 1.46
C ASP A 152 2.62 -12.15 2.71
N GLU A 153 2.06 -11.00 3.05
CA GLU A 153 1.22 -10.77 4.22
C GLU A 153 -0.04 -11.65 4.23
N ASP A 154 -0.60 -11.95 3.06
CA ASP A 154 -1.86 -12.69 2.87
C ASP A 154 -1.65 -14.21 2.96
N ASP A 155 -0.48 -14.69 2.53
CA ASP A 155 -0.17 -16.12 2.53
C ASP A 155 -0.18 -16.70 3.96
N GLN A 156 -0.89 -17.80 4.16
CA GLN A 156 -1.01 -18.48 5.47
C GLN A 156 -1.45 -17.55 6.62
N PHE A 157 -2.24 -16.51 6.33
CA PHE A 157 -2.76 -15.54 7.31
C PHE A 157 -3.31 -16.19 8.59
N ALA A 158 -4.17 -17.22 8.46
CA ALA A 158 -4.71 -17.94 9.61
C ALA A 158 -3.62 -18.63 10.45
N GLU A 159 -2.64 -19.28 9.82
CA GLU A 159 -1.53 -19.92 10.52
C GLU A 159 -0.68 -18.87 11.26
N LYS A 160 -0.40 -17.73 10.62
CA LYS A 160 0.34 -16.61 11.22
C LYS A 160 -0.36 -16.07 12.46
N ILE A 161 -1.69 -15.95 12.46
CA ILE A 161 -2.45 -15.56 13.67
C ILE A 161 -2.15 -16.50 14.83
N PHE A 162 -2.21 -17.82 14.62
CA PHE A 162 -1.93 -18.78 15.68
C PHE A 162 -0.44 -18.77 16.07
N ARG A 163 0.46 -18.68 15.09
CA ARG A 163 1.89 -18.68 15.33
C ARG A 163 2.35 -17.48 16.17
N TYR A 164 1.84 -16.29 15.89
CA TYR A 164 2.31 -15.05 16.51
C TYR A 164 1.43 -14.57 17.66
N TYR A 165 0.12 -14.89 17.66
CA TYR A 165 -0.85 -14.28 18.56
C TYR A 165 -1.83 -15.25 19.22
N ASN A 166 -1.61 -16.58 19.20
CA ASN A 166 -2.60 -17.58 19.66
C ASN A 166 -3.27 -17.27 21.02
N PRO A 167 -2.56 -16.91 22.12
CA PRO A 167 -3.22 -16.59 23.38
C PRO A 167 -4.15 -15.36 23.28
N GLY A 168 -3.70 -14.30 22.61
CA GLY A 168 -4.49 -13.08 22.39
C GLY A 168 -5.68 -13.33 21.47
N TRP A 169 -5.47 -14.12 20.40
CA TRP A 169 -6.50 -14.51 19.43
C TRP A 169 -7.62 -15.31 20.07
N ARG A 170 -7.28 -16.35 20.85
CA ARG A 170 -8.28 -17.17 21.55
C ARG A 170 -9.09 -16.33 22.53
N TRP A 171 -8.44 -15.46 23.30
CA TRP A 171 -9.13 -14.56 24.22
C TRP A 171 -10.09 -13.62 23.48
N LEU A 172 -9.63 -13.00 22.38
CA LEU A 172 -10.44 -12.09 21.57
C LEU A 172 -11.71 -12.80 21.07
N CYS A 173 -11.54 -13.99 20.46
CA CYS A 173 -12.65 -14.75 19.93
C CYS A 173 -13.65 -15.14 21.03
N LEU A 174 -13.19 -15.69 22.14
CA LEU A 174 -14.07 -16.11 23.24
C LEU A 174 -14.82 -14.92 23.86
N LYS A 175 -14.15 -13.76 24.04
CA LYS A 175 -14.78 -12.54 24.57
C LYS A 175 -15.92 -12.05 23.69
N HIS A 176 -15.76 -12.15 22.36
CA HIS A 176 -16.73 -11.65 21.38
C HIS A 176 -17.65 -12.74 20.80
N GLY A 177 -17.67 -13.93 21.40
CA GLY A 177 -18.60 -15.01 21.02
C GLY A 177 -18.26 -15.73 19.71
N PHE A 178 -16.99 -15.71 19.31
CA PHE A 178 -16.48 -16.38 18.12
C PHE A 178 -15.77 -17.71 18.45
N ASN A 179 -15.73 -18.61 17.46
CA ASN A 179 -14.92 -19.82 17.53
C ASN A 179 -13.52 -19.51 16.95
N PRO A 180 -12.43 -19.65 17.72
CA PRO A 180 -11.09 -19.22 17.28
C PRO A 180 -10.62 -19.86 15.98
N GLU A 181 -10.82 -21.16 15.82
CA GLU A 181 -10.38 -21.93 14.66
C GLU A 181 -11.19 -21.59 13.42
N HIS A 182 -12.51 -21.59 13.54
CA HIS A 182 -13.42 -21.28 12.44
C HIS A 182 -13.28 -19.83 11.98
N THR A 183 -13.21 -18.88 12.92
CA THR A 183 -13.11 -17.45 12.58
C THR A 183 -11.77 -17.10 11.92
N ALA A 184 -10.68 -17.76 12.29
CA ALA A 184 -9.40 -17.56 11.60
C ALA A 184 -9.46 -18.02 10.13
N GLN A 185 -10.13 -19.15 9.85
CA GLN A 185 -10.34 -19.63 8.49
C GLN A 185 -11.30 -18.74 7.71
N GLU A 186 -12.40 -18.29 8.33
CA GLU A 186 -13.29 -17.30 7.71
C GLU A 186 -12.53 -16.02 7.32
N MET A 187 -11.64 -15.53 8.19
CA MET A 187 -10.83 -14.35 7.87
C MET A 187 -9.85 -14.61 6.73
N GLN A 188 -9.22 -15.79 6.68
CA GLN A 188 -8.37 -16.18 5.55
C GLN A 188 -9.17 -16.15 4.23
N GLU A 189 -10.35 -16.74 4.20
CA GLU A 189 -11.21 -16.74 3.01
C GLU A 189 -11.54 -15.31 2.55
N ILE A 190 -11.78 -14.39 3.49
CA ILE A 190 -12.05 -12.98 3.20
C ILE A 190 -10.82 -12.30 2.59
N VAL A 191 -9.64 -12.43 3.23
CA VAL A 191 -8.37 -11.85 2.76
C VAL A 191 -7.99 -12.39 1.38
N ASP A 192 -8.20 -13.69 1.15
CA ASP A 192 -7.96 -14.32 -0.14
C ASP A 192 -8.98 -13.92 -1.24
N GLY A 193 -9.99 -13.10 -0.90
CA GLY A 193 -10.99 -12.61 -1.85
C GLY A 193 -12.11 -13.61 -2.17
N HIS A 194 -12.33 -14.63 -1.32
CA HIS A 194 -13.36 -15.65 -1.55
C HIS A 194 -14.75 -15.21 -1.09
N GLY A 195 -15.76 -15.55 -1.90
CA GLY A 195 -17.17 -15.29 -1.61
C GLY A 195 -17.52 -13.80 -1.53
N LEU A 196 -18.73 -13.50 -1.04
CA LEU A 196 -19.24 -12.14 -0.99
C LEU A 196 -18.39 -11.22 -0.09
N ARG A 197 -17.97 -11.69 1.09
CA ARG A 197 -17.14 -10.90 2.01
C ARG A 197 -15.73 -10.66 1.45
N GLY A 198 -15.15 -11.61 0.72
CA GLY A 198 -13.90 -11.41 0.00
C GLY A 198 -14.02 -10.41 -1.15
N GLN A 199 -15.15 -10.38 -1.86
CA GLN A 199 -15.42 -9.33 -2.85
C GLN A 199 -15.56 -7.94 -2.21
N ILE A 200 -16.17 -7.86 -1.02
CA ILE A 200 -16.22 -6.61 -0.23
C ILE A 200 -14.80 -6.18 0.16
N HIS A 201 -13.97 -7.12 0.64
CA HIS A 201 -12.57 -6.87 0.97
C HIS A 201 -11.79 -6.26 -0.19
N GLU A 202 -11.86 -6.87 -1.39
CA GLU A 202 -11.14 -6.37 -2.56
C GLU A 202 -11.47 -4.91 -2.91
N ILE A 203 -12.70 -4.45 -2.62
CA ILE A 203 -13.11 -3.06 -2.85
C ILE A 203 -12.72 -2.18 -1.66
N ALA A 204 -12.95 -2.64 -0.43
CA ALA A 204 -12.69 -1.88 0.79
C ALA A 204 -11.20 -1.55 0.95
N ASP A 205 -10.33 -2.56 0.82
CA ASP A 205 -8.87 -2.38 0.81
C ASP A 205 -8.45 -1.42 -0.31
N THR A 206 -8.92 -1.67 -1.54
CA THR A 206 -8.52 -0.86 -2.69
C THR A 206 -8.96 0.60 -2.57
N ALA A 207 -10.19 0.85 -2.14
CA ALA A 207 -10.68 2.22 -1.91
C ALA A 207 -9.93 2.91 -0.77
N SER A 208 -9.62 2.18 0.31
CA SER A 208 -8.93 2.71 1.47
C SER A 208 -7.54 3.24 1.13
N TYR A 209 -6.70 2.42 0.49
CA TYR A 209 -5.34 2.85 0.17
C TYR A 209 -5.34 3.95 -0.90
N MET A 210 -6.17 3.84 -1.95
CA MET A 210 -6.16 4.82 -3.04
C MET A 210 -6.53 6.22 -2.57
N LEU A 211 -7.54 6.34 -1.72
CA LEU A 211 -7.97 7.63 -1.19
C LEU A 211 -7.00 8.17 -0.15
N GLY A 212 -6.40 7.29 0.66
CA GLY A 212 -5.34 7.66 1.59
C GLY A 212 -4.12 8.23 0.87
N ASP A 213 -3.64 7.51 -0.14
CA ASP A 213 -2.46 7.90 -0.93
C ASP A 213 -2.72 9.17 -1.73
N LEU A 214 -3.91 9.30 -2.33
CA LEU A 214 -4.31 10.51 -3.04
C LEU A 214 -4.31 11.75 -2.13
N ALA A 215 -4.82 11.63 -0.90
CA ALA A 215 -4.80 12.74 0.06
C ALA A 215 -3.37 13.15 0.42
N GLU A 216 -2.46 12.20 0.54
CA GLU A 216 -1.06 12.44 0.88
C GLU A 216 -0.27 13.01 -0.30
N ILE A 217 -0.58 12.59 -1.53
CA ILE A 217 -0.09 13.21 -2.76
C ILE A 217 -0.48 14.69 -2.81
N LYS A 218 -1.74 15.04 -2.50
CA LYS A 218 -2.20 16.44 -2.48
C LYS A 218 -1.43 17.28 -1.46
N LYS A 219 -1.29 16.79 -0.22
CA LYS A 219 -0.50 17.46 0.82
C LYS A 219 0.97 17.63 0.41
N ALA A 220 1.56 16.59 -0.19
CA ALA A 220 2.92 16.65 -0.68
C ALA A 220 3.09 17.68 -1.79
N HIS A 221 2.12 17.77 -2.72
CA HIS A 221 2.12 18.76 -3.80
C HIS A 221 2.06 20.20 -3.27
N GLU A 222 1.20 20.46 -2.29
CA GLU A 222 1.10 21.77 -1.62
C GLU A 222 2.40 22.17 -0.93
N ARG A 223 3.08 21.21 -0.27
CA ARG A 223 4.34 21.46 0.43
C ARG A 223 5.53 21.69 -0.51
N VAL A 224 5.66 20.85 -1.55
CA VAL A 224 6.88 20.78 -2.36
C VAL A 224 6.83 21.70 -3.58
N GLY A 225 5.64 22.15 -4.01
CA GLY A 225 5.47 23.11 -5.11
C GLY A 225 6.11 22.61 -6.42
N GLY A 226 5.44 21.69 -7.14
CA GLY A 226 6.01 21.18 -8.39
C GLY A 226 5.31 19.96 -9.00
N LEU A 227 4.42 20.25 -9.96
CA LEU A 227 4.02 19.54 -11.20
C LEU A 227 4.02 18.01 -11.42
N LYS A 228 4.48 17.11 -10.55
CA LYS A 228 4.72 15.71 -10.98
C LYS A 228 3.76 14.62 -10.50
N PHE A 229 2.69 15.00 -9.82
CA PHE A 229 1.47 14.18 -9.70
C PHE A 229 0.27 14.83 -10.38
N GLN A 230 0.51 15.77 -11.31
CA GLN A 230 -0.54 16.63 -11.89
C GLN A 230 -1.68 15.82 -12.51
N GLU A 231 -1.38 14.71 -13.21
CA GLU A 231 -2.44 13.85 -13.77
C GLU A 231 -3.37 13.30 -12.68
N ILE A 232 -2.81 12.80 -11.57
CA ILE A 232 -3.57 12.26 -10.44
C ILE A 232 -4.36 13.38 -9.75
N ILE A 233 -3.72 14.53 -9.54
CA ILE A 233 -4.33 15.68 -8.86
C ILE A 233 -5.50 16.22 -9.69
N LEU A 234 -5.29 16.49 -10.98
CA LEU A 234 -6.33 16.96 -11.89
C LEU A 234 -7.50 15.97 -11.97
N ALA A 235 -7.20 14.68 -12.10
CA ALA A 235 -8.25 13.66 -12.09
C ALA A 235 -9.09 13.72 -10.81
N SER A 236 -8.44 13.94 -9.66
CA SER A 236 -9.10 14.01 -8.35
C SER A 236 -9.84 15.32 -8.03
N GLU A 237 -9.59 16.39 -8.79
CA GLU A 237 -10.26 17.69 -8.66
C GLU A 237 -11.50 17.78 -9.54
N ASP A 238 -11.63 16.88 -10.50
CA ASP A 238 -12.80 16.75 -11.34
C ASP A 238 -14.03 16.40 -10.49
N LYS A 239 -14.98 17.35 -10.43
CA LYS A 239 -16.21 17.23 -9.64
C LYS A 239 -17.14 16.14 -10.17
N ASP A 240 -16.97 15.73 -11.42
CA ASP A 240 -17.73 14.64 -12.03
C ASP A 240 -17.12 13.27 -11.67
N ASN A 241 -15.87 13.23 -11.18
CA ASN A 241 -15.21 12.01 -10.72
C ASN A 241 -15.55 11.69 -9.26
N LYS A 242 -16.59 10.88 -9.11
CA LYS A 242 -16.97 10.30 -7.83
C LYS A 242 -16.12 9.06 -7.53
N TRP A 243 -15.43 9.08 -6.39
CA TRP A 243 -14.56 8.01 -5.91
C TRP A 243 -15.21 7.13 -4.83
N ASP A 244 -16.47 7.39 -4.50
CA ASP A 244 -17.24 6.78 -3.42
C ASP A 244 -17.89 5.46 -3.84
N ILE A 245 -17.10 4.57 -4.47
CA ILE A 245 -17.59 3.29 -5.03
C ILE A 245 -18.44 2.49 -4.03
N TRP A 246 -18.14 2.57 -2.73
CA TRP A 246 -18.89 1.90 -1.67
C TRP A 246 -20.37 2.29 -1.62
N ASN A 247 -20.75 3.49 -2.05
CA ASN A 247 -22.16 3.93 -2.14
C ASN A 247 -22.89 3.33 -3.36
N HIS A 248 -22.14 2.74 -4.28
CA HIS A 248 -22.59 2.31 -5.59
C HIS A 248 -22.55 0.79 -5.75
N LEU A 249 -22.65 0.01 -4.66
CA LEU A 249 -22.61 -1.46 -4.69
C LEU A 249 -23.95 -2.08 -4.28
N LYS A 250 -24.25 -3.27 -4.77
CA LYS A 250 -25.38 -4.09 -4.31
C LYS A 250 -25.05 -5.57 -4.44
N VAL A 251 -25.81 -6.42 -3.76
CA VAL A 251 -25.77 -7.87 -3.99
C VAL A 251 -26.76 -8.25 -5.07
N GLU A 252 -26.29 -8.93 -6.11
CA GLU A 252 -27.13 -9.54 -7.14
C GLU A 252 -26.63 -10.95 -7.43
N ALA A 253 -27.55 -11.91 -7.44
CA ALA A 253 -27.22 -13.33 -7.60
C ALA A 253 -26.08 -13.82 -6.67
N GLY A 254 -26.01 -13.27 -5.45
CA GLY A 254 -24.97 -13.60 -4.46
C GLY A 254 -23.60 -12.96 -4.72
N GLN A 255 -23.49 -12.05 -5.70
CA GLN A 255 -22.25 -11.36 -6.06
C GLN A 255 -22.35 -9.86 -5.78
N LEU A 256 -21.23 -9.23 -5.50
CA LEU A 256 -21.13 -7.79 -5.31
C LEU A 256 -21.01 -7.09 -6.67
N VAL A 257 -21.98 -6.25 -7.00
CA VAL A 257 -22.13 -5.62 -8.32
C VAL A 257 -22.14 -4.10 -8.17
N ALA A 258 -21.36 -3.41 -8.99
CA ALA A 258 -21.43 -1.95 -9.12
C ALA A 258 -22.71 -1.54 -9.85
N THR A 259 -23.44 -0.59 -9.27
CA THR A 259 -24.68 -0.02 -9.78
C THR A 259 -24.45 1.14 -10.74
N ASP A 260 -23.28 1.78 -10.67
CA ASP A 260 -22.92 2.93 -11.47
C ASP A 260 -21.62 2.65 -12.24
N ARG A 261 -21.77 2.54 -13.56
CA ARG A 261 -20.67 2.29 -14.49
C ARG A 261 -19.57 3.33 -14.39
N TRP A 262 -19.94 4.61 -14.31
CA TRP A 262 -18.98 5.71 -14.37
C TRP A 262 -18.16 5.77 -13.09
N VAL A 263 -18.78 5.51 -11.94
CA VAL A 263 -18.09 5.43 -10.65
C VAL A 263 -17.08 4.27 -10.65
N LEU A 264 -17.46 3.08 -11.14
CA LEU A 264 -16.52 1.96 -11.24
C LEU A 264 -15.39 2.23 -12.25
N GLU A 265 -15.71 2.83 -13.40
CA GLU A 265 -14.70 3.20 -14.40
C GLU A 265 -13.67 4.18 -13.80
N ASN A 266 -14.13 5.21 -13.11
CA ASN A 266 -13.27 6.17 -12.45
C ASN A 266 -12.41 5.47 -11.40
N PHE A 267 -13.02 4.71 -10.49
CA PHE A 267 -12.31 3.93 -9.48
C PHE A 267 -11.16 3.10 -10.07
N LEU A 268 -11.40 2.41 -11.18
CA LEU A 268 -10.40 1.63 -11.90
C LEU A 268 -9.32 2.51 -12.57
N ARG A 269 -9.69 3.66 -13.14
CA ARG A 269 -8.75 4.64 -13.73
C ARG A 269 -7.79 5.21 -12.69
N LEU A 270 -8.29 5.71 -11.56
CA LEU A 270 -7.44 6.23 -10.49
C LEU A 270 -6.47 5.16 -10.01
N ARG A 271 -6.94 3.92 -9.87
CA ARG A 271 -6.09 2.80 -9.50
C ARG A 271 -4.90 2.65 -10.44
N VAL A 272 -5.14 2.52 -11.75
CA VAL A 272 -4.04 2.33 -12.70
C VAL A 272 -3.13 3.56 -12.80
N MET A 273 -3.66 4.76 -12.57
CA MET A 273 -2.87 6.00 -12.51
C MET A 273 -1.93 6.04 -11.30
N LEU A 274 -2.39 5.66 -10.10
CA LEU A 274 -1.55 5.53 -8.91
C LEU A 274 -0.44 4.49 -9.13
N TRP A 275 -0.80 3.34 -9.71
CA TRP A 275 0.17 2.32 -10.05
C TRP A 275 1.25 2.81 -11.03
N LYS A 276 0.85 3.42 -12.15
CA LYS A 276 1.76 3.96 -13.16
C LYS A 276 2.69 5.04 -12.60
N ASN A 277 2.11 6.05 -11.95
CA ASN A 277 2.81 7.30 -11.64
C ASN A 277 3.48 7.28 -10.26
N LEU A 278 3.08 6.37 -9.35
CA LEU A 278 3.64 6.27 -8.00
C LEU A 278 4.22 4.89 -7.69
N TYR A 279 3.41 3.82 -7.68
CA TYR A 279 3.85 2.52 -7.14
C TYR A 279 4.85 1.78 -8.01
N GLN A 280 4.83 1.99 -9.32
CA GLN A 280 5.78 1.38 -10.26
C GLN A 280 6.74 2.36 -10.89
N ASN A 281 6.64 3.65 -10.56
CA ASN A 281 7.48 4.67 -11.15
C ASN A 281 8.90 4.57 -10.56
N PRO A 282 9.93 4.18 -11.32
CA PRO A 282 11.29 4.07 -10.81
C PRO A 282 11.80 5.33 -10.11
N ALA A 283 11.32 6.49 -10.55
CA ALA A 283 11.77 7.77 -10.03
C ALA A 283 11.31 8.05 -8.59
N THR A 284 10.29 7.35 -8.08
CA THR A 284 9.81 7.48 -6.68
C THR A 284 10.39 6.39 -5.77
N LYS A 285 11.15 5.44 -6.32
CA LYS A 285 11.57 4.21 -5.63
C LYS A 285 13.06 4.16 -5.27
N PHE A 286 13.83 5.24 -5.43
CA PHE A 286 15.27 5.19 -5.19
C PHE A 286 15.66 4.59 -3.83
N LEU A 287 15.01 5.02 -2.74
CA LEU A 287 15.29 4.50 -1.39
C LEU A 287 14.84 3.05 -1.22
N GLU A 288 13.68 2.69 -1.77
CA GLU A 288 13.19 1.30 -1.79
C GLU A 288 14.20 0.39 -2.49
N LEU A 289 14.68 0.80 -3.65
CA LEU A 289 15.61 0.04 -4.48
C LEU A 289 17.02 -0.02 -3.90
N LEU A 290 17.48 1.06 -3.25
CA LEU A 290 18.71 1.05 -2.47
C LEU A 290 18.61 0.04 -1.32
N GLY A 291 17.46 0.02 -0.63
CA GLY A 291 17.15 -0.98 0.40
C GLY A 291 17.24 -2.39 -0.16
N ARG A 292 16.51 -2.62 -1.26
CA ARG A 292 16.33 -3.93 -1.90
C ARG A 292 17.61 -4.51 -2.49
N GLU A 293 18.35 -3.72 -3.26
CA GLU A 293 19.48 -4.22 -4.05
C GLU A 293 20.81 -4.15 -3.29
N VAL A 294 20.94 -3.30 -2.28
CA VAL A 294 22.21 -3.02 -1.61
C VAL A 294 22.14 -3.31 -0.11
N VAL A 295 21.28 -2.59 0.62
CA VAL A 295 21.35 -2.56 2.09
C VAL A 295 20.84 -3.85 2.71
N TYR A 296 19.63 -4.30 2.36
CA TYR A 296 19.00 -5.44 3.01
C TYR A 296 19.72 -6.77 2.71
N PRO A 297 20.18 -7.07 1.47
CA PRO A 297 21.02 -8.24 1.22
C PRO A 297 22.30 -8.25 2.07
N TYR A 298 22.93 -7.09 2.23
CA TYR A 298 24.12 -6.94 3.08
C TYR A 298 23.82 -7.22 4.56
N LEU A 299 22.69 -6.72 5.08
CA LEU A 299 22.28 -6.98 6.46
C LEU A 299 21.94 -8.46 6.69
N LEU A 300 21.30 -9.11 5.72
CA LEU A 300 20.98 -10.55 5.79
C LEU A 300 22.22 -11.43 5.77
N SER A 301 23.15 -11.19 4.83
CA SER A 301 24.38 -11.99 4.71
C SER A 301 25.24 -11.93 5.99
N ARG A 302 25.17 -10.81 6.71
CA ARG A 302 25.86 -10.58 7.98
C ARG A 302 25.03 -10.95 9.21
N LYS A 303 23.84 -11.52 9.04
CA LYS A 303 22.92 -11.92 10.12
C LYS A 303 22.60 -10.76 11.07
N ARG A 304 22.49 -9.55 10.55
CA ARG A 304 22.03 -8.36 11.30
C ARG A 304 20.51 -8.29 11.40
N ILE A 305 19.82 -8.91 10.45
CA ILE A 305 18.37 -9.06 10.43
C ILE A 305 18.05 -10.54 10.25
N HIS A 306 17.07 -11.04 11.01
CA HIS A 306 16.45 -12.33 10.77
C HIS A 306 15.03 -12.15 10.23
N LEU A 307 14.73 -12.83 9.12
CA LEU A 307 13.43 -12.66 8.43
C LEU A 307 12.22 -12.94 9.31
N VAL A 308 12.33 -13.92 10.20
CA VAL A 308 11.26 -14.31 11.13
C VAL A 308 10.94 -13.25 12.19
N GLU A 309 11.82 -12.25 12.37
CA GLU A 309 11.65 -11.17 13.32
C GLU A 309 10.95 -9.96 12.68
N LEU A 310 11.08 -9.77 11.36
CA LEU A 310 10.56 -8.59 10.65
C LEU A 310 9.06 -8.32 10.85
N PRO A 311 8.16 -9.33 10.88
CA PRO A 311 6.74 -9.09 11.17
C PRO A 311 6.45 -8.57 12.58
N LYS A 312 7.45 -8.55 13.48
CA LYS A 312 7.32 -8.03 14.85
C LYS A 312 7.94 -6.65 15.03
N GLN A 313 8.68 -6.16 14.03
CA GLN A 313 9.42 -4.90 14.11
C GLN A 313 8.67 -3.75 13.45
N THR A 314 9.14 -2.52 13.67
CA THR A 314 8.58 -1.30 13.09
C THR A 314 9.52 -0.67 12.06
N ASP A 315 9.01 0.27 11.26
CA ASP A 315 9.88 1.01 10.33
C ASP A 315 10.95 1.80 11.09
N THR A 316 10.61 2.37 12.25
CA THR A 316 11.58 3.08 13.10
C THR A 316 12.73 2.16 13.51
N TRP A 317 12.43 0.92 13.91
CA TRP A 317 13.47 -0.07 14.22
C TRP A 317 14.37 -0.34 13.01
N LEU A 318 13.78 -0.59 11.84
CA LEU A 318 14.53 -0.91 10.63
C LEU A 318 15.40 0.26 10.20
N HIS A 319 14.88 1.49 10.22
CA HIS A 319 15.63 2.68 9.84
C HIS A 319 16.81 2.92 10.77
N ASN A 320 16.62 2.84 12.09
CA ASN A 320 17.71 2.99 13.04
C ASN A 320 18.79 1.92 12.85
N LEU A 321 18.39 0.68 12.59
CA LEU A 321 19.33 -0.41 12.30
C LEU A 321 20.12 -0.15 11.02
N VAL A 322 19.44 0.27 9.95
CA VAL A 322 20.10 0.63 8.68
C VAL A 322 21.06 1.79 8.89
N GLU A 323 20.66 2.84 9.58
CA GLU A 323 21.51 4.01 9.82
C GLU A 323 22.75 3.64 10.63
N GLN A 324 22.59 2.86 11.69
CA GLN A 324 23.70 2.35 12.50
C GLN A 324 24.64 1.46 11.69
N GLU A 325 24.11 0.46 10.98
CA GLU A 325 24.93 -0.52 10.27
C GLU A 325 25.56 0.06 9.00
N MET A 326 24.95 1.07 8.37
CA MET A 326 25.49 1.73 7.19
C MET A 326 26.36 2.95 7.53
N GLY A 327 26.39 3.40 8.79
CA GLY A 327 27.14 4.60 9.20
C GLY A 327 26.52 5.90 8.71
N LEU A 328 25.18 5.95 8.62
CA LEU A 328 24.43 7.15 8.25
C LEU A 328 24.09 7.99 9.49
N ALA A 329 23.87 9.29 9.30
CA ALA A 329 23.33 10.15 10.34
C ALA A 329 21.88 9.75 10.69
N SER A 330 21.45 10.06 11.93
CA SER A 330 20.08 9.84 12.37
C SER A 330 19.07 10.51 11.44
N GLY A 331 18.07 9.73 11.00
CA GLY A 331 17.04 10.16 10.03
C GLY A 331 17.53 10.20 8.57
N GLY A 332 18.81 9.91 8.33
CA GLY A 332 19.44 9.93 7.01
C GLY A 332 18.83 8.93 6.02
N TRP A 333 18.33 7.79 6.48
CA TRP A 333 17.79 6.75 5.59
C TRP A 333 16.55 7.21 4.82
N THR A 334 15.84 8.20 5.33
CA THR A 334 14.58 8.70 4.74
C THR A 334 14.79 9.88 3.78
N ARG A 335 16.05 10.16 3.41
CA ARG A 335 16.43 11.30 2.60
C ARG A 335 16.95 10.87 1.23
N LEU A 336 16.42 11.45 0.16
CA LEU A 336 16.98 11.29 -1.19
C LEU A 336 18.46 11.71 -1.31
N ASP A 337 18.90 12.70 -0.54
CA ASP A 337 20.28 13.21 -0.56
C ASP A 337 21.21 12.50 0.45
N LEU A 338 20.87 11.28 0.90
CA LEU A 338 21.61 10.57 1.95
C LEU A 338 23.10 10.33 1.65
N LEU A 339 23.50 10.39 0.37
CA LEU A 339 24.88 10.24 -0.11
C LEU A 339 25.53 11.59 -0.44
N GLY A 340 25.01 12.72 0.06
CA GLY A 340 25.55 14.06 -0.17
C GLY A 340 25.16 14.71 -1.51
N GLY A 341 24.35 14.03 -2.32
CA GLY A 341 23.82 14.56 -3.58
C GLY A 341 22.51 13.86 -3.97
N PHE A 342 21.73 14.49 -4.85
CA PHE A 342 20.47 13.93 -5.32
C PHE A 342 20.71 12.88 -6.41
N PRO A 343 19.98 11.74 -6.37
CA PRO A 343 20.06 10.72 -7.40
C PRO A 343 19.47 11.22 -8.71
N LYS A 344 20.07 10.76 -9.80
CA LYS A 344 19.59 10.90 -11.18
C LYS A 344 19.18 9.54 -11.73
N LEU A 345 18.39 9.50 -12.79
CA LEU A 345 17.83 8.27 -13.37
C LEU A 345 17.95 8.28 -14.89
N LYS A 346 18.36 7.14 -15.45
CA LYS A 346 18.32 6.89 -16.90
C LYS A 346 17.89 5.46 -17.21
N SER A 347 17.07 5.31 -18.24
CA SER A 347 16.54 4.03 -18.71
C SER A 347 17.26 3.57 -19.98
N PHE A 348 17.43 2.25 -20.10
CA PHE A 348 18.13 1.56 -21.18
C PHE A 348 17.30 0.39 -21.68
N ARG A 349 17.50 -0.01 -22.94
CA ARG A 349 16.76 -1.13 -23.53
C ARG A 349 17.37 -2.49 -23.17
N THR A 350 18.67 -2.51 -22.88
CA THR A 350 19.41 -3.75 -22.62
C THR A 350 20.28 -3.64 -21.37
N TRP A 351 20.61 -4.78 -20.76
CA TRP A 351 21.57 -4.85 -19.66
C TRP A 351 22.98 -4.41 -20.07
N GLY A 352 23.39 -4.68 -21.32
CA GLY A 352 24.70 -4.27 -21.85
C GLY A 352 24.87 -2.75 -21.83
N GLU A 353 23.91 -2.02 -22.42
CA GLU A 353 23.91 -0.55 -22.42
C GLU A 353 23.90 0.03 -20.99
N ALA A 354 23.09 -0.56 -20.11
CA ALA A 354 23.00 -0.12 -18.72
C ALA A 354 24.34 -0.32 -17.98
N ARG A 355 25.06 -1.42 -18.23
CA ARG A 355 26.37 -1.71 -17.64
C ARG A 355 27.45 -0.76 -18.14
N GLU A 356 27.52 -0.53 -19.44
CA GLU A 356 28.49 0.42 -19.99
C GLU A 356 28.31 1.82 -19.38
N PHE A 357 27.06 2.25 -19.19
CA PHE A 357 26.75 3.51 -18.52
C PHE A 357 27.09 3.48 -17.03
N GLU A 358 26.80 2.37 -16.34
CA GLU A 358 27.14 2.15 -14.94
C GLU A 358 28.66 2.20 -14.70
N ASP A 359 29.43 1.46 -15.50
CA ASP A 359 30.89 1.39 -15.42
C ASP A 359 31.54 2.74 -15.72
N TYR A 360 30.99 3.50 -16.67
CA TYR A 360 31.41 4.87 -16.94
C TYR A 360 31.27 5.74 -15.68
N TRP A 361 30.09 5.80 -15.06
CA TRP A 361 29.87 6.62 -13.87
C TRP A 361 30.63 6.13 -12.65
N TYR A 362 30.74 4.82 -12.47
CA TYR A 362 31.56 4.21 -11.44
C TYR A 362 33.03 4.62 -11.58
N SER A 363 33.58 4.64 -12.80
CA SER A 363 34.96 5.07 -13.07
C SER A 363 35.22 6.54 -12.71
N LEU A 364 34.17 7.37 -12.70
CA LEU A 364 34.20 8.76 -12.25
C LEU A 364 33.99 8.91 -10.73
N GLY A 365 33.89 7.79 -9.99
CA GLY A 365 33.67 7.78 -8.54
C GLY A 365 32.22 8.03 -8.12
N ALA A 366 31.25 7.98 -9.04
CA ALA A 366 29.83 8.11 -8.70
C ALA A 366 29.30 6.84 -8.03
N PHE A 367 28.30 6.99 -7.16
CA PHE A 367 27.51 5.87 -6.66
C PHE A 367 26.52 5.45 -7.74
N THR A 368 26.34 4.16 -7.95
CA THR A 368 25.46 3.62 -9.00
C THR A 368 24.53 2.55 -8.44
N LEU A 369 23.33 2.45 -9.02
CA LEU A 369 22.33 1.44 -8.68
C LEU A 369 21.67 0.97 -9.98
N VAL A 370 21.73 -0.34 -10.27
CA VAL A 370 21.13 -0.93 -11.48
C VAL A 370 19.98 -1.84 -11.10
N PHE A 371 18.85 -1.70 -11.76
CA PHE A 371 17.66 -2.51 -11.49
C PHE A 371 16.75 -2.61 -12.72
N SER A 372 15.86 -3.61 -12.71
CA SER A 372 14.83 -3.77 -13.72
C SER A 372 13.45 -3.51 -13.13
N VAL A 373 12.58 -2.85 -13.90
CA VAL A 373 11.16 -2.71 -13.52
C VAL A 373 10.41 -4.04 -13.57
N LYS A 374 10.99 -5.06 -14.21
CA LYS A 374 10.51 -6.46 -14.18
C LYS A 374 10.38 -7.00 -12.77
N ASP A 375 11.25 -6.53 -11.89
CA ASP A 375 11.34 -6.96 -10.50
C ASP A 375 10.32 -6.24 -9.62
N PHE A 376 9.47 -5.37 -10.19
CA PHE A 376 8.41 -4.69 -9.45
C PHE A 376 7.15 -5.54 -9.45
N GLN A 377 6.30 -5.35 -8.46
CA GLN A 377 4.98 -5.99 -8.44
C GLN A 377 4.19 -5.56 -9.69
N LYS A 378 3.61 -6.54 -10.40
CA LYS A 378 2.84 -6.28 -11.62
C LYS A 378 1.46 -5.74 -11.28
N THR A 379 1.09 -4.62 -11.88
CA THR A 379 -0.29 -4.12 -11.84
C THR A 379 -1.20 -5.04 -12.64
N LYS A 380 -2.28 -5.51 -12.02
CA LYS A 380 -3.46 -6.03 -12.73
C LYS A 380 -4.50 -4.94 -12.78
N SER A 381 -5.13 -4.66 -13.91
CA SER A 381 -6.14 -3.59 -14.03
C SER A 381 -7.42 -3.85 -13.22
N LYS A 382 -7.72 -5.12 -12.91
CA LYS A 382 -8.97 -5.59 -12.25
C LYS A 382 -10.25 -5.35 -13.08
N THR A 383 -10.13 -5.02 -14.38
CA THR A 383 -11.29 -4.84 -15.27
C THR A 383 -12.06 -6.14 -15.51
N ASP A 384 -11.42 -7.29 -15.30
CA ASP A 384 -11.97 -8.64 -15.38
C ASP A 384 -12.55 -9.16 -14.05
N LYS A 385 -12.27 -8.46 -12.94
CA LYS A 385 -12.70 -8.86 -11.59
C LYS A 385 -13.97 -8.15 -11.11
N TYR A 386 -14.05 -6.84 -11.26
CA TYR A 386 -15.19 -6.09 -10.75
C TYR A 386 -16.41 -6.22 -11.66
N LEU A 387 -17.57 -6.42 -11.05
CA LEU A 387 -18.80 -6.79 -11.73
C LEU A 387 -19.75 -5.59 -11.88
N ILE A 388 -20.51 -5.61 -12.97
CA ILE A 388 -21.56 -4.64 -13.29
C ILE A 388 -22.73 -5.35 -13.97
N ASN A 389 -23.90 -4.71 -14.02
CA ASN A 389 -24.97 -5.15 -14.89
C ASN A 389 -24.64 -4.85 -16.35
N GLY A 390 -24.72 -5.89 -17.19
CA GLY A 390 -24.67 -5.82 -18.64
C GLY A 390 -25.91 -5.16 -19.24
N LEU A 391 -25.96 -5.11 -20.57
CA LEU A 391 -27.04 -4.45 -21.29
C LEU A 391 -28.39 -5.18 -21.11
N ASP A 392 -28.36 -6.52 -20.98
CA ASP A 392 -29.56 -7.33 -20.80
C ASP A 392 -29.86 -7.60 -19.30
N GLY A 393 -29.14 -6.91 -18.40
CA GLY A 393 -29.28 -7.04 -16.95
C GLY A 393 -28.51 -8.23 -16.34
N GLU A 394 -27.71 -8.95 -17.12
CA GLU A 394 -26.83 -10.00 -16.61
C GLU A 394 -25.66 -9.44 -15.80
N VAL A 395 -25.22 -10.16 -14.76
CA VAL A 395 -24.03 -9.77 -13.99
C VAL A 395 -22.78 -10.23 -14.75
N VAL A 396 -21.97 -9.28 -15.21
CA VAL A 396 -20.76 -9.53 -16.01
C VAL A 396 -19.58 -8.69 -15.52
N ALA A 397 -18.36 -9.07 -15.89
CA ALA A 397 -17.18 -8.28 -15.58
C ALA A 397 -17.21 -6.93 -16.31
N PHE A 398 -16.63 -5.88 -15.71
CA PHE A 398 -16.55 -4.55 -16.30
C PHE A 398 -15.98 -4.56 -17.72
N LYS A 399 -14.96 -5.38 -17.98
CA LYS A 399 -14.34 -5.56 -19.29
C LYS A 399 -15.30 -6.08 -20.36
N GLN A 400 -16.26 -6.92 -19.98
CA GLN A 400 -17.26 -7.46 -20.89
C GLN A 400 -18.33 -6.41 -21.19
N ALA A 401 -18.82 -5.71 -20.16
CA ALA A 401 -19.83 -4.67 -20.33
C ALA A 401 -19.31 -3.39 -20.99
N CYS A 402 -18.04 -3.04 -20.77
CA CYS A 402 -17.45 -1.75 -21.15
C CYS A 402 -16.09 -1.93 -21.87
N PRO A 403 -16.03 -2.67 -23.00
CA PRO A 403 -14.77 -3.13 -23.59
C PRO A 403 -13.83 -1.98 -24.00
N THR A 404 -14.37 -0.88 -24.54
CA THR A 404 -13.55 0.29 -24.94
C THR A 404 -12.91 0.97 -23.72
N SER A 405 -13.69 1.26 -22.68
CA SER A 405 -13.17 1.85 -21.43
C SER A 405 -12.15 0.92 -20.76
N ALA A 406 -12.46 -0.38 -20.69
CA ALA A 406 -11.57 -1.37 -20.12
C ALA A 406 -10.25 -1.50 -20.90
N ALA A 407 -10.28 -1.40 -22.24
CA ALA A 407 -9.07 -1.43 -23.06
C ALA A 407 -8.13 -0.26 -22.76
N LEU A 408 -8.66 0.94 -22.53
CA LEU A 408 -7.87 2.13 -22.14
C LEU A 408 -7.24 1.95 -20.75
N ILE A 409 -7.99 1.40 -19.80
CA ILE A 409 -7.48 1.11 -18.45
C ILE A 409 -6.41 0.00 -18.50
N ASP A 410 -6.65 -1.05 -19.27
CA ASP A 410 -5.72 -2.16 -19.50
C ASP A 410 -4.45 -1.69 -20.23
N GLU A 411 -4.53 -0.69 -21.09
CA GLU A 411 -3.37 -0.08 -21.74
C GLU A 411 -2.47 0.64 -20.74
N VAL A 412 -3.04 1.45 -19.85
CA VAL A 412 -2.30 2.11 -18.76
C VAL A 412 -1.66 1.06 -17.83
N ALA A 413 -2.38 0.00 -17.48
CA ALA A 413 -1.84 -1.09 -16.67
C ALA A 413 -0.74 -1.89 -17.39
N ARG A 414 -0.80 -2.00 -18.73
CA ARG A 414 0.22 -2.70 -19.53
C ARG A 414 1.49 -1.91 -19.75
N TRP A 415 1.47 -0.58 -19.57
CA TRP A 415 2.67 0.24 -19.69
C TRP A 415 3.84 -0.31 -18.85
N SER A 416 3.56 -0.88 -17.68
CA SER A 416 4.55 -1.49 -16.80
C SER A 416 4.96 -2.93 -17.13
N THR A 417 4.34 -3.56 -18.15
CA THR A 417 4.58 -4.98 -18.53
C THR A 417 4.88 -5.17 -20.01
N SER A 418 5.02 -4.09 -20.79
CA SER A 418 5.34 -4.16 -22.22
C SER A 418 6.77 -4.69 -22.46
N SER A 419 6.97 -5.45 -23.54
CA SER A 419 8.14 -6.31 -23.83
C SER A 419 9.51 -5.63 -23.91
N SER A 420 9.60 -4.31 -23.79
CA SER A 420 10.85 -3.55 -23.68
C SER A 420 11.05 -3.02 -22.25
N GLU A 421 10.81 -3.87 -21.24
CA GLU A 421 10.91 -3.51 -19.82
C GLU A 421 12.31 -2.93 -19.55
N PRO A 422 12.43 -1.60 -19.32
CA PRO A 422 13.72 -0.94 -19.32
C PRO A 422 14.58 -1.38 -18.15
N ILE A 423 15.89 -1.45 -18.40
CA ILE A 423 16.90 -1.51 -17.34
C ILE A 423 17.22 -0.09 -16.95
N ASN A 424 17.19 0.20 -15.65
CA ASN A 424 17.41 1.54 -15.13
C ASN A 424 18.73 1.62 -14.39
N VAL A 425 19.41 2.74 -14.53
CA VAL A 425 20.57 3.10 -13.73
C VAL A 425 20.25 4.39 -13.00
N CYS A 426 20.30 4.34 -11.68
CA CYS A 426 20.36 5.53 -10.84
C CYS A 426 21.82 5.83 -10.49
N TRP A 427 22.19 7.11 -10.40
CA TRP A 427 23.52 7.50 -9.93
C TRP A 427 23.51 8.77 -9.09
N VAL A 428 24.50 8.88 -8.20
CA VAL A 428 24.80 10.08 -7.40
C VAL A 428 26.24 10.49 -7.65
N GLU A 429 26.43 11.72 -8.11
CA GLU A 429 27.74 12.30 -8.38
C GLU A 429 28.41 12.79 -7.09
N ASN A 430 29.74 12.65 -7.01
CA ASN A 430 30.56 13.04 -5.85
C ASN A 430 29.99 12.56 -4.50
N PRO A 431 29.65 11.26 -4.35
CA PRO A 431 28.92 10.78 -3.20
C PRO A 431 29.81 10.71 -1.95
N ILE A 432 29.21 11.01 -0.80
CA ILE A 432 29.78 10.75 0.53
C ILE A 432 29.26 9.38 0.98
N ILE A 433 30.07 8.34 0.75
CA ILE A 433 29.70 6.95 1.03
C ILE A 433 30.46 6.45 2.26
N PRO A 434 29.79 6.15 3.39
CA PRO A 434 30.42 5.49 4.53
C PRO A 434 30.97 4.10 4.18
N ASP A 435 31.97 3.62 4.92
CA ASP A 435 32.69 2.37 4.61
C ASP A 435 31.77 1.14 4.51
N ASN A 436 30.76 1.02 5.38
CA ASN A 436 29.83 -0.11 5.34
C ASN A 436 28.91 -0.06 4.12
N MET A 437 28.39 1.12 3.79
CA MET A 437 27.60 1.33 2.57
C MET A 437 28.45 1.07 1.31
N ARG A 438 29.73 1.48 1.31
CA ARG A 438 30.66 1.21 0.22
C ARG A 438 30.86 -0.29 0.00
N ARG A 439 31.10 -1.05 1.07
CA ARG A 439 31.21 -2.51 1.01
C ARG A 439 29.92 -3.17 0.50
N ALA A 440 28.77 -2.74 1.01
CA ALA A 440 27.48 -3.24 0.54
C ALA A 440 27.26 -2.99 -0.95
N TRP A 441 27.60 -1.79 -1.40
CA TRP A 441 27.50 -1.39 -2.79
C TRP A 441 28.43 -2.19 -3.70
N GLU A 442 29.69 -2.39 -3.31
CA GLU A 442 30.65 -3.20 -4.06
C GLU A 442 30.18 -4.65 -4.20
N GLU A 443 29.63 -5.25 -3.12
CA GLU A 443 29.02 -6.58 -3.16
C GLU A 443 27.83 -6.64 -4.13
N ALA A 444 26.96 -5.64 -4.13
CA ALA A 444 25.81 -5.56 -5.01
C ALA A 444 26.22 -5.40 -6.49
N ARG A 445 27.23 -4.58 -6.79
CA ARG A 445 27.76 -4.40 -8.16
C ARG A 445 28.23 -5.70 -8.78
N VAL A 446 28.95 -6.53 -8.01
CA VAL A 446 29.38 -7.85 -8.47
C VAL A 446 28.18 -8.70 -8.90
N LEU A 447 27.06 -8.64 -8.18
CA LEU A 447 25.84 -9.36 -8.56
C LEU A 447 25.22 -8.80 -9.85
N TRP A 448 25.14 -7.47 -10.01
CA TRP A 448 24.58 -6.86 -11.21
C TRP A 448 25.38 -7.17 -12.47
N GLN A 449 26.70 -7.21 -12.37
CA GLN A 449 27.60 -7.57 -13.47
C GLN A 449 27.44 -9.02 -13.91
N ASN A 450 26.99 -9.90 -13.00
CA ASN A 450 26.74 -11.32 -13.29
C ASN A 450 25.32 -11.64 -13.78
N ARG A 451 24.38 -10.68 -13.79
CA ARG A 451 23.04 -10.88 -14.39
C ARG A 451 23.17 -11.14 -15.92
N LYS A 452 22.17 -11.72 -16.57
CA LYS A 452 22.19 -11.92 -18.03
C LYS A 452 21.10 -11.12 -18.70
#